data_AF-A0A5R8QEM5-F1
#
_entry.id   AF-A0A5R8QEM5-F1
#
_cell.length_a   1.000
_cell.length_b   1.000
_cell.length_c   1.000
_cell.angle_alpha   90.00
_cell.angle_beta   90.00
_cell.angle_gamma   90.00
#
_symmetry.space_group_name_H-M   'P 1'
#
loop_
_entity.id
_entity.type
_entity.pdbx_description
1 polymer ?
#
loop_
_entity_poly.entity_id
_entity_poly.type
_entity_poly.pdbx_seq_one_letter_code
_entity_poly.pdbx_strand_id
1 'polypeptide(L)'
;MILVLVFVGVALATFGVLSLLDVQFRASKVTAVTAFLGGMGMVVGAEAGLIGSSSSFYKAQQIQTSACELDGESAYPENRRFDANQLIRKYILGCMARSGYAWTTDHEHCKEAPLATNPLCYLPTGLFDRAVTRVQVAFE
;
A
#
# COMPACT_ATOMS: atom_id res chain seq x y z
N MET A 1 -9.51 -12.65 -12.38
CA MET A 1 -10.71 -11.91 -11.88
C MET A 1 -10.60 -10.40 -12.10
N ILE A 2 -9.50 -9.74 -11.72
CA ILE A 2 -9.36 -8.28 -11.90
C ILE A 2 -9.49 -7.84 -13.37
N LEU A 3 -8.83 -8.53 -14.30
CA LEU A 3 -8.95 -8.26 -15.74
C LEU A 3 -10.42 -8.30 -16.22
N VAL A 4 -11.22 -9.23 -15.70
CA VAL A 4 -12.65 -9.34 -16.02
C VAL A 4 -13.42 -8.13 -15.47
N LEU A 5 -13.11 -7.66 -14.26
CA LEU A 5 -13.72 -6.46 -13.67
C LEU A 5 -13.38 -5.19 -14.46
N VAL A 6 -12.14 -5.06 -14.94
CA VAL A 6 -11.74 -3.94 -15.80
C VAL A 6 -12.49 -3.98 -17.13
N PHE A 7 -12.52 -5.14 -17.81
CA PHE A 7 -13.23 -5.28 -19.08
C PHE A 7 -14.73 -5.00 -18.94
N VAL A 8 -15.38 -5.55 -17.91
CA VAL A 8 -16.81 -5.30 -17.63
C VAL A 8 -17.06 -3.84 -17.26
N GLY A 9 -16.20 -3.26 -16.42
CA GLY A 9 -16.31 -1.87 -15.99
C GLY A 9 -16.16 -0.87 -17.15
N VAL A 10 -15.18 -1.08 -18.04
CA VAL A 10 -15.00 -0.29 -19.26
C VAL A 10 -16.20 -0.43 -20.19
N ALA A 11 -16.70 -1.65 -20.40
CA ALA A 11 -17.88 -1.87 -21.24
C ALA A 11 -19.12 -1.14 -20.69
N LEU A 12 -19.37 -1.20 -19.38
CA LEU A 12 -20.46 -0.49 -18.72
C LEU A 12 -20.31 1.03 -18.81
N ALA A 13 -19.10 1.56 -18.58
CA ALA A 13 -18.84 2.99 -18.65
C ALA A 13 -19.07 3.52 -20.08
N THR A 14 -18.58 2.80 -21.08
CA THR A 14 -18.75 3.16 -22.49
C THR A 14 -20.23 3.10 -22.89
N PHE A 15 -20.97 2.06 -22.46
CA PHE A 15 -22.41 1.95 -22.68
C PHE A 15 -23.21 3.10 -22.03
N GLY A 16 -22.85 3.48 -20.81
CA GLY A 16 -23.48 4.61 -20.10
C GLY A 16 -23.27 5.95 -20.83
N VAL A 17 -22.04 6.25 -21.27
CA VAL A 17 -21.74 7.46 -22.04
C VAL A 17 -22.48 7.48 -23.38
N LEU A 18 -22.47 6.37 -24.12
CA LEU A 18 -23.16 6.27 -25.41
C LEU A 18 -24.69 6.39 -25.27
N SER A 19 -25.25 5.89 -24.17
CA SER A 19 -26.68 6.04 -23.84
C SER A 19 -27.04 7.47 -23.42
N LEU A 20 -26.10 8.23 -22.83
CA LEU A 20 -26.31 9.65 -22.50
C LEU A 20 -26.25 10.57 -23.73
N LEU A 21 -25.44 10.20 -24.74
CA LEU A 21 -25.30 10.94 -25.98
C LEU A 21 -26.40 10.61 -27.01
N ASP A 22 -27.36 9.75 -26.65
CA ASP A 22 -28.51 9.32 -27.48
C ASP A 22 -28.09 8.71 -28.84
N VAL A 23 -26.86 8.21 -28.94
CA VAL A 23 -26.25 7.79 -30.23
C VAL A 23 -26.74 6.42 -30.67
N GLN A 24 -27.24 5.57 -29.76
CA GLN A 24 -27.64 4.18 -30.09
C GLN A 24 -28.70 3.56 -29.16
N PHE A 25 -29.04 4.15 -28.00
CA PHE A 25 -29.86 3.48 -26.99
C PHE A 25 -30.86 4.44 -26.34
N ARG A 26 -32.16 4.18 -26.55
CA ARG A 26 -33.27 4.87 -25.89
C ARG A 26 -33.41 4.40 -24.43
N ALA A 27 -32.32 4.45 -23.68
CA ALA A 27 -32.27 4.07 -22.27
C ALA A 27 -32.73 5.25 -21.40
N SER A 28 -33.33 4.96 -20.25
CA SER A 28 -33.67 6.03 -19.31
C SER A 28 -32.37 6.71 -18.84
N LYS A 29 -32.41 8.05 -18.65
CA LYS A 29 -31.25 8.81 -18.13
C LYS A 29 -30.71 8.22 -16.84
N VAL A 30 -31.59 7.66 -16.00
CA VAL A 30 -31.21 7.00 -14.75
C VAL A 30 -30.36 5.76 -15.02
N THR A 31 -30.78 4.89 -15.95
CA THR A 31 -30.04 3.69 -16.33
C THR A 31 -28.67 4.01 -16.95
N ALA A 32 -28.59 5.07 -17.74
CA ALA A 32 -27.34 5.49 -18.36
C ALA A 32 -26.34 6.03 -17.32
N VAL A 33 -26.82 6.83 -16.37
CA VAL A 33 -26.00 7.36 -15.27
C VAL A 33 -25.53 6.24 -14.33
N THR A 34 -26.40 5.30 -13.95
CA THR A 34 -26.01 4.20 -13.07
C THR A 34 -25.03 3.24 -13.74
N ALA A 35 -25.19 2.95 -15.04
CA ALA A 35 -24.24 2.16 -15.80
C ALA A 35 -22.86 2.84 -15.89
N PHE A 36 -22.84 4.15 -16.13
CA PHE A 36 -21.60 4.92 -16.18
C PHE A 36 -20.86 4.93 -14.83
N LEU A 37 -21.55 5.32 -13.77
CA LEU A 37 -20.96 5.40 -12.43
C LEU A 37 -20.55 4.02 -11.89
N GLY A 38 -21.37 2.99 -12.14
CA GLY A 38 -21.06 1.62 -11.79
C GLY A 38 -19.84 1.07 -12.54
N GLY A 39 -19.74 1.33 -13.84
CA GLY A 39 -18.59 0.95 -14.66
C GLY A 39 -17.30 1.63 -14.20
N MET A 40 -17.34 2.95 -13.99
CA MET A 40 -16.22 3.72 -13.40
C MET A 40 -15.80 3.18 -12.04
N GLY A 41 -16.76 2.92 -11.15
CA GLY A 41 -16.49 2.37 -9.81
C GLY A 41 -15.82 1.00 -9.88
N MET A 42 -16.22 0.13 -10.82
CA MET A 42 -15.56 -1.16 -11.04
C MET A 42 -14.13 -1.01 -11.52
N VAL A 43 -13.86 -0.13 -12.49
CA VAL A 43 -12.50 0.07 -13.01
C VAL A 43 -11.58 0.64 -11.92
N VAL A 44 -12.01 1.71 -11.25
CA VAL A 44 -11.25 2.33 -10.16
C VAL A 44 -11.02 1.34 -9.01
N GLY A 45 -12.05 0.58 -8.63
CA GLY A 45 -11.92 -0.45 -7.60
C GLY A 45 -10.98 -1.59 -8.01
N ALA A 46 -10.97 -1.99 -9.28
CA ALA A 46 -10.07 -3.02 -9.78
C ALA A 46 -8.60 -2.55 -9.80
N GLU A 47 -8.34 -1.29 -10.17
CA GLU A 47 -7.01 -0.69 -10.11
C GLU A 47 -6.53 -0.47 -8.67
N ALA A 48 -7.42 -0.02 -7.78
CA ALA A 48 -7.12 0.06 -6.35
C ALA A 48 -6.78 -1.32 -5.76
N GLY A 49 -7.39 -2.40 -6.25
CA GLY A 49 -7.04 -3.77 -5.87
C GLY A 49 -5.72 -4.28 -6.49
N LEU A 50 -5.29 -3.74 -7.64
CA LEU A 50 -3.99 -4.06 -8.25
C LEU A 50 -2.85 -3.37 -7.52
N ILE A 51 -3.00 -2.08 -7.22
CA ILE A 51 -2.04 -1.30 -6.45
C ILE A 51 -2.04 -1.77 -4.98
N GLY A 52 -3.24 -2.03 -4.45
CA GLY A 52 -3.52 -2.50 -3.11
C GLY A 52 -3.67 -4.02 -2.99
N SER A 53 -2.86 -4.81 -3.72
CA SER A 53 -2.60 -6.19 -3.29
C SER A 53 -2.20 -6.11 -1.82
N SER A 54 -3.00 -6.72 -0.95
CA SER A 54 -2.96 -6.53 0.51
C SER A 54 -1.62 -6.86 1.18
N SER A 55 -0.67 -7.39 0.41
CA SER A 55 0.71 -7.65 0.81
C SER A 55 1.73 -6.71 0.17
N SER A 56 1.44 -5.94 -0.88
CA SER A 56 2.47 -5.20 -1.63
C SER A 56 3.16 -4.13 -0.78
N PHE A 57 2.41 -3.29 -0.08
CA PHE A 57 2.96 -2.20 0.73
C PHE A 57 3.70 -2.70 1.96
N TYR A 58 3.10 -3.61 2.73
CA TYR A 58 3.78 -4.23 3.86
C TYR A 58 4.97 -5.10 3.45
N LYS A 59 4.90 -5.85 2.34
CA LYS A 59 6.05 -6.60 1.81
C LYS A 59 7.15 -5.67 1.32
N ALA A 60 6.81 -4.58 0.65
CA ALA A 60 7.78 -3.57 0.25
C ALA A 60 8.49 -2.99 1.49
N GLN A 61 7.74 -2.72 2.55
CA GLN A 61 8.27 -2.29 3.84
C GLN A 61 9.17 -3.35 4.49
N GLN A 62 8.77 -4.62 4.48
CA GLN A 62 9.55 -5.73 4.99
C GLN A 62 10.89 -5.87 4.24
N ILE A 63 10.85 -5.85 2.90
CA ILE A 63 12.05 -5.89 2.04
C ILE A 63 12.96 -4.70 2.35
N GLN A 64 12.39 -3.49 2.45
CA GLN A 64 13.15 -2.29 2.76
C GLN A 64 13.82 -2.35 4.13
N THR A 65 13.11 -2.88 5.13
CA THR A 65 13.63 -3.03 6.50
C THR A 65 14.81 -4.00 6.52
N SER A 66 14.67 -5.17 5.88
CA SER A 66 15.76 -6.15 5.75
C SER A 66 16.96 -5.61 4.96
N ALA A 67 16.73 -4.80 3.92
CA ALA A 67 17.80 -4.16 3.18
C ALA A 67 18.57 -3.15 4.05
N CYS A 68 17.85 -2.33 4.83
CA CYS A 68 18.44 -1.38 5.76
C CYS A 68 19.21 -2.06 6.90
N GLU A 69 18.74 -3.21 7.38
CA GLU A 69 19.44 -4.04 8.35
C GLU A 69 20.74 -4.58 7.78
N LEU A 70 20.69 -5.21 6.60
CA LEU A 70 21.88 -5.77 5.96
C LEU A 70 22.93 -4.69 5.66
N ASP A 71 22.49 -3.51 5.21
CA ASP A 71 23.37 -2.37 4.95
C ASP A 71 23.99 -1.82 6.25
N GLY A 72 23.19 -1.73 7.32
CA GLY A 72 23.70 -1.35 8.65
C GLY A 72 24.73 -2.33 9.21
N GLU A 73 24.47 -3.63 9.08
CA GLU A 73 25.43 -4.66 9.49
C GLU A 73 26.71 -4.65 8.65
N SER A 74 26.59 -4.36 7.35
CA SER A 74 27.73 -4.28 6.43
C SER A 74 28.58 -3.04 6.71
N ALA A 75 27.95 -1.92 7.09
CA ALA A 75 28.64 -0.68 7.46
C ALA A 75 29.31 -0.74 8.84
N TYR A 76 28.75 -1.52 9.78
CA TYR A 76 29.25 -1.66 11.15
C TYR A 76 29.45 -3.13 11.55
N PRO A 77 30.37 -3.87 10.89
CA PRO A 77 30.53 -5.31 11.10
C PRO A 77 30.95 -5.66 12.54
N GLU A 78 31.73 -4.79 13.20
CA GLU A 78 32.18 -4.96 14.59
C GLU A 78 31.02 -4.91 15.60
N ASN A 79 29.88 -4.32 15.22
CA ASN A 79 28.72 -4.13 16.08
C ASN A 79 27.68 -5.26 15.96
N ARG A 80 27.88 -6.25 15.07
CA ARG A 80 26.93 -7.37 14.86
C ARG A 80 26.63 -8.17 16.12
N ARG A 81 27.65 -8.42 16.95
CA ARG A 81 27.51 -9.23 18.18
C ARG A 81 27.02 -8.40 19.37
N PHE A 82 27.43 -7.14 19.44
CA PHE A 82 27.11 -6.25 20.54
C PHE A 82 26.95 -4.83 19.98
N ASP A 83 25.70 -4.42 19.78
CA ASP A 83 25.39 -3.04 19.39
C ASP A 83 25.39 -2.11 20.61
N ALA A 84 26.52 -2.02 21.31
CA ALA A 84 26.66 -1.29 22.56
C ALA A 84 26.27 0.19 22.45
N ASN A 85 26.43 0.77 21.26
CA ASN A 85 26.13 2.18 20.97
C ASN A 85 24.81 2.40 20.21
N GLN A 86 24.03 1.32 19.99
CA GLN A 86 22.84 1.32 19.15
C GLN A 86 23.09 1.90 17.75
N LEU A 87 24.29 1.70 17.20
CA LEU A 87 24.72 2.24 15.92
C LEU A 87 23.96 1.59 14.76
N ILE A 88 23.82 0.26 14.77
CA ILE A 88 23.06 -0.46 13.75
C ILE A 88 21.59 -0.06 13.85
N ARG A 89 21.04 0.00 15.07
CA ARG A 89 19.67 0.50 15.29
C ARG A 89 19.45 1.91 14.72
N LYS A 90 20.32 2.87 15.03
CA LYS A 90 20.23 4.25 14.50
C LYS A 90 20.36 4.28 12.98
N TYR A 91 21.22 3.44 12.43
CA TYR A 91 21.39 3.31 10.99
C TYR A 91 20.11 2.84 10.32
N ILE A 92 19.49 1.76 10.81
CA ILE A 92 18.24 1.23 10.25
C ILE A 92 17.13 2.28 10.31
N LEU A 93 16.96 2.96 11.45
CA LEU A 93 15.97 4.04 11.59
C LEU A 93 16.20 5.17 10.59
N GLY A 94 17.47 5.59 10.40
CA GLY A 94 17.83 6.62 9.42
C GLY A 94 17.67 6.16 7.97
N CYS A 95 17.96 4.90 7.67
CA CYS A 95 17.74 4.30 6.35
C CYS A 95 16.24 4.27 6.02
N MET A 96 15.41 3.78 6.92
CA MET A 96 13.95 3.75 6.78
C MET A 96 13.36 5.15 6.62
N ALA A 97 13.84 6.13 7.40
CA ALA A 97 13.42 7.53 7.27
C ALA A 97 13.73 8.11 5.89
N ARG A 98 14.92 7.85 5.34
CA ARG A 98 15.29 8.26 3.98
C ARG A 98 14.45 7.56 2.90
N SER A 99 14.03 6.34 3.15
CA SER A 99 13.13 5.57 2.28
C SER A 99 11.64 5.94 2.44
N GLY A 100 11.33 6.99 3.22
CA GLY A 100 9.97 7.50 3.36
C GLY A 100 9.11 6.80 4.40
N TYR A 101 9.71 6.11 5.37
CA TYR A 101 9.01 5.46 6.48
C TYR A 101 9.29 6.18 7.81
N ALA A 102 8.26 6.37 8.62
CA ALA A 102 8.34 6.91 9.96
C ALA A 102 8.20 5.81 11.00
N TRP A 103 9.03 5.85 12.04
CA TRP A 103 8.89 4.98 13.21
C TRP A 103 7.57 5.23 13.94
N THR A 104 6.91 4.18 14.38
CA THR A 104 5.67 4.21 15.16
C THR A 104 5.68 3.14 16.25
N THR A 105 4.85 3.33 17.27
CA THR A 105 4.57 2.34 18.33
C THR A 105 3.09 1.97 18.39
N ASP A 106 2.34 2.26 17.33
CA ASP A 106 0.89 2.07 17.30
C ASP A 106 0.53 0.57 17.37
N HIS A 107 1.32 -0.30 16.71
CA HIS A 107 1.10 -1.74 16.62
C HIS A 107 1.43 -2.49 17.92
N GLU A 108 0.65 -3.51 18.29
CA GLU A 108 0.84 -4.30 19.52
C GLU A 108 2.22 -4.95 19.58
N HIS A 109 2.61 -5.67 18.52
CA HIS A 109 3.96 -6.24 18.41
C HIS A 109 5.11 -5.22 18.48
N CYS A 110 4.88 -3.95 18.15
CA CYS A 110 5.89 -2.92 18.34
C CYS A 110 6.00 -2.46 19.80
N LYS A 111 4.89 -2.52 20.55
CA LYS A 111 4.88 -2.24 22.00
C LYS A 111 5.58 -3.34 22.77
N GLU A 112 5.37 -4.59 22.38
CA GLU A 112 6.01 -5.76 22.98
C GLU A 112 7.50 -5.84 22.66
N ALA A 113 7.87 -5.60 21.39
CA ALA A 113 9.25 -5.68 20.91
C ALA A 113 9.59 -4.51 19.97
N PRO A 114 10.04 -3.35 20.52
CA PRO A 114 10.38 -2.15 19.75
C PRO A 114 11.75 -2.28 19.05
N LEU A 115 11.87 -3.27 18.17
CA LEU A 115 13.09 -3.58 17.42
C LEU A 115 13.12 -2.80 16.10
N ALA A 116 14.26 -2.18 15.80
CA ALA A 116 14.43 -1.43 14.55
C ALA A 116 14.30 -2.31 13.30
N THR A 117 14.48 -3.61 13.44
CA THR A 117 14.33 -4.61 12.37
C THR A 117 12.88 -5.07 12.18
N ASN A 118 11.97 -4.68 13.09
CA ASN A 118 10.55 -5.04 12.99
C ASN A 118 9.84 -4.08 12.02
N PRO A 119 9.36 -4.54 10.85
CA PRO A 119 8.67 -3.69 9.88
C PRO A 119 7.33 -3.12 10.42
N LEU A 120 6.67 -3.79 11.36
CA LEU A 120 5.42 -3.33 12.00
C LEU A 120 5.61 -2.05 12.83
N CYS A 121 6.85 -1.74 13.20
CA CYS A 121 7.21 -0.50 13.90
C CYS A 121 7.38 0.70 12.96
N TYR A 122 6.98 0.59 11.70
CA TYR A 122 7.10 1.66 10.72
C TYR A 122 5.78 1.91 10.00
N LEU A 123 5.60 3.14 9.51
CA LEU A 123 4.50 3.53 8.63
C LEU A 123 5.02 4.40 7.49
N PRO A 124 4.46 4.29 6.27
CA PRO A 124 4.76 5.24 5.20
C PRO A 124 4.48 6.69 5.62
N THR A 125 5.27 7.62 5.10
CA THR A 125 5.07 9.07 5.29
C THR A 125 3.98 9.63 4.38
N GLY A 126 3.75 9.01 3.21
CA GLY A 126 2.65 9.35 2.30
C GLY A 126 1.28 9.05 2.91
N LEU A 127 0.33 9.97 2.77
CA LEU A 127 -0.99 9.87 3.41
C LEU A 127 -1.81 8.66 2.93
N PHE A 128 -1.80 8.40 1.62
CA PHE A 128 -2.53 7.28 1.01
C PHE A 128 -1.92 5.94 1.44
N ASP A 129 -0.62 5.77 1.23
CA ASP A 129 0.11 4.56 1.59
C ASP A 129 -0.02 4.27 3.09
N ARG A 130 0.07 5.29 3.93
CA ARG A 130 -0.11 5.16 5.38
C ARG A 130 -1.50 4.68 5.76
N ALA A 131 -2.55 5.17 5.11
CA ALA A 131 -3.92 4.74 5.38
C ALA A 131 -4.12 3.26 4.99
N VAL A 132 -3.60 2.87 3.82
CA VAL A 132 -3.65 1.49 3.34
C VAL A 132 -2.84 0.57 4.25
N THR A 133 -1.59 0.89 4.55
CA THR A 133 -0.73 0.08 5.41
C THR A 133 -1.33 -0.08 6.80
N ARG A 134 -1.90 0.98 7.41
CA ARG A 134 -2.56 0.88 8.72
C ARG A 134 -3.68 -0.16 8.75
N VAL A 135 -4.48 -0.23 7.69
CA VAL A 135 -5.54 -1.25 7.59
C VAL A 135 -4.91 -2.63 7.41
N GLN A 136 -3.85 -2.74 6.62
CA GLN A 136 -3.17 -4.03 6.35
C GLN A 136 -2.53 -4.61 7.61
N VAL A 137 -1.69 -3.84 8.31
CA VAL A 137 -1.02 -4.34 9.52
C VAL A 137 -2.01 -4.63 10.65
N ALA A 138 -3.20 -4.01 10.68
CA ALA A 138 -4.21 -4.35 11.69
C ALA A 138 -4.75 -5.80 11.60
N PHE A 139 -4.48 -6.51 10.49
CA PHE A 139 -4.84 -7.93 10.31
C PHE A 139 -3.65 -8.88 10.50
N GLU A 140 -2.46 -8.38 10.85
CA GLU A 140 -1.28 -9.18 11.19
C GLU A 140 -1.10 -9.31 12.71
#